data_AF-A0A9Q1CPP6-F1
#
_entry.id   AF-A0A9Q1CPP6-F1
#
_cell.length_a   1.000
_cell.length_b   1.000
_cell.length_c   1.000
_cell.angle_alpha   90.00
_cell.angle_beta   90.00
_cell.angle_gamma   90.00
#
_symmetry.space_group_name_H-M   'P 1'
#
loop_
_entity.id
_entity.type
_entity.pdbx_description
1 polymer ?
#
loop_
_entity_poly.entity_id
_entity_poly.type
_entity_poly.pdbx_seq_one_letter_code
_entity_poly.pdbx_strand_id
1 'polypeptide(L)'
;MSNSVANALKAMQKPELSSTIEFIQNVNRFFDFLNVSKRFQSQRTRNDDLEPYCSVDDPRLKWLKDGFLKFLKDRASEGEQIPDLSKTERGRLCLSKATLTGCHITVHSFIEICQKLLKIEGVEYILSDKFNQDPIEEFFGKQRSAGGHHDIPSLEQFGHHFMRNVFAGNRAASSKRGNVRPQADVDVDTEEEILPKRPRPSKK
;
A
#
# COMPACT_ATOMS: atom_id res chain seq x y z
N MET A 1 -3.72 -6.42 9.73
CA MET A 1 -3.73 -6.20 11.20
C MET A 1 -4.49 -4.92 11.46
N SER A 2 -5.47 -4.91 12.37
CA SER A 2 -6.36 -3.76 12.57
C SER A 2 -6.48 -3.38 14.04
N ASN A 3 -6.60 -2.09 14.33
CA ASN A 3 -6.93 -1.57 15.66
C ASN A 3 -8.23 -2.17 16.22
N SER A 4 -9.21 -2.50 15.36
CA SER A 4 -10.45 -3.17 15.80
C SER A 4 -10.19 -4.54 16.43
N VAL A 5 -9.27 -5.32 15.85
CA VAL A 5 -8.85 -6.63 16.38
C VAL A 5 -8.09 -6.45 17.69
N ALA A 6 -7.18 -5.48 17.77
CA ALA A 6 -6.47 -5.17 19.01
C ALA A 6 -7.44 -4.79 20.14
N ASN A 7 -8.46 -3.99 19.85
CA ASN A 7 -9.49 -3.60 20.81
C ASN A 7 -10.33 -4.80 21.28
N ALA A 8 -10.69 -5.71 20.38
CA ALA A 8 -11.39 -6.93 20.74
C ALA A 8 -10.55 -7.81 21.68
N LEU A 9 -9.25 -7.97 21.39
CA LEU A 9 -8.33 -8.71 22.26
C LEU A 9 -8.16 -8.04 23.63
N LYS A 10 -8.09 -6.70 23.69
CA LYS A 10 -8.06 -5.95 24.95
C LYS A 10 -9.31 -6.19 25.78
N ALA A 11 -10.48 -6.25 25.16
CA ALA A 11 -11.75 -6.50 25.84
C ALA A 11 -11.81 -7.87 26.53
N MET A 12 -11.01 -8.84 26.09
CA MET A 12 -10.90 -10.16 26.73
C MET A 12 -10.16 -10.12 28.07
N GLN A 13 -9.46 -9.03 28.41
CA GLN A 13 -8.74 -8.82 29.67
C GLN A 13 -7.73 -9.94 30.04
N LYS A 14 -7.16 -10.57 29.03
CA LYS A 14 -6.19 -11.66 29.16
C LYS A 14 -4.76 -11.11 29.12
N PRO A 15 -3.96 -11.21 30.20
CA PRO A 15 -2.61 -10.66 30.24
C PRO A 15 -1.67 -11.30 29.21
N GLU A 16 -1.90 -12.57 28.87
CA GLU A 16 -1.13 -13.31 27.85
C GLU A 16 -1.26 -12.72 26.43
N LEU A 17 -2.28 -11.90 26.18
CA LEU A 17 -2.51 -11.28 24.87
C LEU A 17 -1.79 -9.94 24.69
N SER A 18 -1.17 -9.41 25.74
CA SER A 18 -0.55 -8.07 25.76
C SER A 18 0.46 -7.85 24.63
N SER A 19 1.40 -8.78 24.43
CA SER A 19 2.41 -8.68 23.36
C SER A 19 1.81 -8.72 21.96
N THR A 20 0.76 -9.53 21.75
CA THR A 20 0.05 -9.63 20.47
C THR A 20 -0.71 -8.35 20.16
N ILE A 21 -1.35 -7.76 21.17
CA ILE A 21 -2.04 -6.48 21.07
C ILE A 21 -1.06 -5.39 20.66
N GLU A 22 0.07 -5.27 21.36
CA GLU A 22 1.12 -4.30 21.04
C GLU A 22 1.62 -4.45 19.60
N PHE A 23 1.89 -5.68 19.17
CA PHE A 23 2.32 -5.98 17.80
C PHE A 23 1.29 -5.54 16.76
N ILE A 24 0.01 -5.89 16.95
CA ILE A 24 -1.07 -5.51 16.03
C ILE A 24 -1.18 -3.99 15.92
N GLN A 25 -1.09 -3.27 17.03
CA GLN A 25 -1.20 -1.81 17.05
C GLN A 25 0.00 -1.15 16.34
N ASN A 26 1.23 -1.58 16.64
CA ASN A 26 2.43 -1.05 16.00
C ASN A 26 2.42 -1.31 14.49
N VAL A 27 2.05 -2.52 14.06
CA VAL A 27 2.01 -2.80 12.62
C VAL A 27 0.85 -2.10 11.93
N ASN A 28 -0.34 -2.02 12.55
CA ASN A 28 -1.45 -1.22 12.00
C ASN A 28 -1.01 0.23 11.75
N ARG A 29 -0.39 0.85 12.76
CA ARG A 29 0.07 2.24 12.69
C ARG A 29 1.12 2.45 11.60
N PHE A 30 2.09 1.55 11.51
CA PHE A 30 3.09 1.56 10.42
C PHE A 30 2.43 1.51 9.04
N PHE A 31 1.43 0.64 8.84
CA PHE A 31 0.70 0.57 7.58
C PHE A 31 -0.11 1.83 7.29
N ASP A 32 -0.83 2.37 8.28
CA ASP A 32 -1.62 3.59 8.10
C ASP A 32 -0.72 4.78 7.72
N PHE A 33 0.45 4.92 8.36
CA PHE A 33 1.45 5.94 8.03
C PHE A 33 1.97 5.85 6.60
N LEU A 34 2.00 4.66 6.01
CA LEU A 34 2.46 4.44 4.64
C LEU A 34 1.31 4.34 3.63
N ASN A 35 0.04 4.47 4.05
CA ASN A 35 -1.13 4.27 3.19
C ASN A 35 -2.14 5.44 3.21
N VAL A 36 -1.63 6.67 3.27
CA VAL A 36 -2.41 7.89 3.17
C VAL A 36 -2.73 8.20 1.71
N SER A 37 -4.01 8.05 1.35
CA SER A 37 -4.48 8.12 -0.05
C SER A 37 -5.18 9.42 -0.41
N LYS A 38 -5.78 10.12 0.57
CA LYS A 38 -6.60 11.33 0.33
C LYS A 38 -6.32 12.40 1.38
N ARG A 39 -6.41 13.67 0.97
CA ARG A 39 -6.16 14.84 1.85
C ARG A 39 -6.99 14.83 3.13
N PHE A 40 -8.26 14.48 3.03
CA PHE A 40 -9.21 14.48 4.15
C PHE A 40 -9.58 13.06 4.62
N GLN A 41 -8.69 12.07 4.39
CA GLN A 41 -8.95 10.69 4.78
C GLN A 41 -9.12 10.56 6.28
N SER A 42 -8.18 11.12 7.06
CA SER A 42 -8.20 11.14 8.52
C SER A 42 -9.57 11.57 9.08
N GLN A 43 -10.10 12.71 8.62
CA GLN A 43 -11.38 13.26 9.09
C GLN A 43 -12.55 12.30 8.83
N ARG A 44 -12.60 11.70 7.63
CA ARG A 44 -13.66 10.77 7.25
C ARG A 44 -13.59 9.47 8.04
N THR A 45 -12.38 8.95 8.28
CA THR A 45 -12.17 7.69 8.98
C THR A 45 -12.00 7.84 10.49
N ARG A 46 -11.91 9.07 10.99
CA ARG A 46 -11.56 9.42 12.38
C ARG A 46 -10.26 8.73 12.81
N ASN A 47 -9.23 8.85 11.98
CA ASN A 47 -7.92 8.25 12.23
C ASN A 47 -6.80 9.21 11.85
N ASP A 48 -6.20 9.84 12.86
CA ASP A 48 -5.13 10.83 12.71
C ASP A 48 -3.86 10.24 12.09
N ASP A 49 -3.66 8.92 12.20
CA ASP A 49 -2.52 8.26 11.55
C ASP A 49 -2.63 8.32 10.01
N LEU A 50 -3.82 8.59 9.46
CA LEU A 50 -4.10 8.73 8.03
C LEU A 50 -4.11 10.19 7.53
N GLU A 51 -3.43 11.11 8.22
CA GLU A 51 -3.26 12.48 7.75
C GLU A 51 -2.19 12.60 6.64
N PRO A 52 -2.32 13.51 5.68
CA PRO A 52 -1.21 13.82 4.77
C PRO A 52 0.02 14.32 5.53
N TYR A 53 1.22 14.09 4.98
CA TYR A 53 2.43 14.69 5.55
C TYR A 53 2.56 16.11 5.02
N CYS A 54 2.55 17.09 5.92
CA CYS A 54 2.62 18.52 5.57
C CYS A 54 3.86 19.22 6.17
N SER A 55 4.64 18.52 6.99
CA SER A 55 5.81 19.08 7.68
C SER A 55 7.00 18.14 7.62
N VAL A 56 8.19 18.71 7.48
CA VAL A 56 9.48 18.00 7.52
C VAL A 56 9.73 17.37 8.90
N ASP A 57 9.18 18.00 9.94
CA ASP A 57 9.32 17.60 11.34
C ASP A 57 8.07 16.86 11.87
N ASP A 58 7.32 16.22 10.97
CA ASP A 58 6.14 15.45 11.35
C ASP A 58 6.50 14.35 12.37
N PRO A 59 5.83 14.31 13.54
CA PRO A 59 6.16 13.36 14.61
C PRO A 59 6.00 11.90 14.18
N ARG A 60 5.21 11.63 13.14
CA ARG A 60 5.02 10.28 12.58
C ARG A 60 6.27 9.79 11.87
N LEU A 61 7.01 10.68 11.18
CA LEU A 61 8.30 10.35 10.58
C LEU A 61 9.32 9.94 11.66
N LYS A 62 9.33 10.66 12.79
CA LYS A 62 10.14 10.29 13.94
C LYS A 62 9.71 8.93 14.53
N TRP A 63 8.41 8.70 14.66
CA TRP A 63 7.89 7.43 15.17
C TRP A 63 8.26 6.24 14.27
N LEU A 64 8.27 6.38 12.94
CA LEU A 64 8.70 5.31 12.03
C LEU A 64 10.14 4.86 12.34
N LYS A 65 11.04 5.80 12.58
CA LYS A 65 12.45 5.52 12.87
C LYS A 65 12.68 5.08 14.31
N ASP A 66 12.28 5.89 15.28
CA ASP A 66 12.64 5.72 16.69
C ASP A 66 11.66 4.82 17.45
N GLY A 67 10.43 4.69 16.94
CA GLY A 67 9.39 3.83 17.49
C GLY A 67 9.36 2.47 16.80
N PHE A 68 9.01 2.43 15.51
CA PHE A 68 8.74 1.19 14.80
C PHE A 68 9.99 0.35 14.52
N LEU A 69 11.07 0.94 13.97
CA LEU A 69 12.30 0.17 13.74
C LEU A 69 12.94 -0.29 15.06
N LYS A 70 12.86 0.54 16.11
CA LYS A 70 13.30 0.15 17.44
C LYS A 70 12.48 -1.04 17.96
N PHE A 71 11.16 -0.98 17.86
CA PHE A 71 10.27 -2.09 18.22
C PHE A 71 10.64 -3.41 17.52
N LEU A 72 10.88 -3.36 16.19
CA LEU A 72 11.30 -4.56 15.45
C LEU A 72 12.66 -5.08 15.90
N LYS A 73 13.60 -4.19 16.21
CA LYS A 73 14.94 -4.55 16.71
C LYS A 73 14.87 -5.18 18.09
N ASP A 74 14.14 -4.56 19.02
CA ASP A 74 13.98 -5.03 20.39
C ASP A 74 13.33 -6.43 20.39
N ARG A 75 12.27 -6.63 19.58
CA ARG A 75 11.63 -7.95 19.42
C ARG A 75 12.55 -9.01 18.81
N ALA A 76 13.38 -8.63 17.84
CA ALA A 76 14.38 -9.55 17.28
C ALA A 76 15.42 -9.96 18.32
N SER A 77 15.91 -9.01 19.12
CA SER A 77 16.86 -9.27 20.21
C SER A 77 16.25 -10.11 21.34
N GLU A 78 14.99 -9.85 21.72
CA GLU A 78 14.25 -10.67 22.70
C GLU A 78 14.16 -12.13 22.23
N GLY A 79 13.82 -12.37 20.96
CA GLY A 79 13.76 -13.72 20.38
C GLY A 79 15.10 -14.46 20.37
N GLU A 80 16.22 -13.74 20.30
CA GLU A 80 17.58 -14.31 20.41
C GLU A 80 17.95 -14.67 21.85
N GLN A 81 17.36 -14.03 22.86
CA GLN A 81 17.69 -14.25 24.27
C GLN A 81 16.91 -15.41 24.90
N ILE A 82 15.86 -15.92 24.26
CA ILE A 82 15.07 -17.03 24.80
C ILE A 82 15.96 -18.30 24.87
N PRO A 83 16.12 -18.95 26.04
CA PRO A 83 16.92 -20.16 26.17
C PRO A 83 16.24 -21.35 25.48
N ASP A 84 17.00 -22.42 25.23
CA ASP A 84 16.50 -23.75 24.81
C ASP A 84 15.75 -23.84 23.47
N LEU A 85 15.83 -22.83 22.61
CA LEU A 85 15.29 -22.89 21.25
C LEU A 85 16.37 -23.21 20.21
N SER A 86 16.03 -24.08 19.25
CA SER A 86 16.86 -24.31 18.07
C SER A 86 16.90 -23.07 17.16
N LYS A 87 17.91 -23.00 16.29
CA LYS A 87 18.03 -21.91 15.29
C LYS A 87 16.78 -21.79 14.40
N THR A 88 16.17 -22.92 14.05
CA THR A 88 14.96 -22.96 13.22
C THR A 88 13.74 -22.44 13.97
N GLU A 89 13.57 -22.80 15.24
CA GLU A 89 12.46 -22.31 16.06
C GLU A 89 12.59 -20.81 16.34
N ARG A 90 13.81 -20.33 16.63
CA ARG A 90 14.09 -18.89 16.75
C ARG A 90 13.73 -18.13 15.49
N GLY A 91 14.08 -18.68 14.33
CA GLY A 91 13.74 -18.10 13.03
C GLY A 91 12.24 -17.98 12.77
N ARG A 92 11.39 -18.77 13.45
CA ARG A 92 9.92 -18.69 13.33
C ARG A 92 9.31 -17.64 14.27
N LEU A 93 10.01 -17.26 15.33
CA LEU A 93 9.53 -16.26 16.30
C LEU A 93 9.72 -14.82 15.81
N CYS A 94 10.65 -14.61 14.88
CA CYS A 94 10.99 -13.30 14.34
C CYS A 94 10.56 -13.16 12.88
N LEU A 95 10.41 -11.91 12.44
CA LEU A 95 10.30 -11.63 11.00
C LEU A 95 11.57 -12.11 10.28
N SER A 96 11.41 -12.51 9.02
CA SER A 96 12.54 -12.93 8.21
C SER A 96 13.57 -11.80 8.07
N LYS A 97 14.85 -12.16 7.95
CA LYS A 97 15.93 -11.17 7.73
C LYS A 97 15.64 -10.28 6.52
N ALA A 98 15.07 -10.84 5.45
CA ALA A 98 14.70 -10.09 4.25
C ALA A 98 13.60 -9.06 4.56
N THR A 99 12.57 -9.44 5.32
CA THR A 99 11.49 -8.53 5.74
C THR A 99 12.00 -7.42 6.64
N LEU A 100 12.85 -7.73 7.63
CA LEU A 100 13.44 -6.71 8.52
C LEU A 100 14.29 -5.71 7.76
N THR A 101 15.17 -6.19 6.87
CA THR A 101 15.97 -5.32 5.99
C THR A 101 15.07 -4.47 5.10
N GLY A 102 14.01 -5.06 4.54
CA GLY A 102 13.01 -4.34 3.74
C GLY A 102 12.35 -3.21 4.51
N CYS A 103 11.85 -3.48 5.73
CA CYS A 103 11.28 -2.45 6.60
C CYS A 103 12.27 -1.33 6.90
N HIS A 104 13.54 -1.66 7.16
CA HIS A 104 14.58 -0.68 7.42
C HIS A 104 14.80 0.24 6.20
N ILE A 105 14.98 -0.35 5.02
CA ILE A 105 15.15 0.41 3.76
C ILE A 105 13.92 1.29 3.50
N THR A 106 12.71 0.73 3.61
CA THR A 106 11.47 1.47 3.37
C THR A 106 11.34 2.67 4.29
N VAL A 107 11.57 2.51 5.60
CA VAL A 107 11.44 3.60 6.57
C VAL A 107 12.44 4.72 6.31
N HIS A 108 13.73 4.41 6.16
CA HIS A 108 14.74 5.44 5.93
C HIS A 108 14.54 6.16 4.60
N SER A 109 14.28 5.41 3.52
CA SER A 109 14.01 5.99 2.19
C SER A 109 12.76 6.86 2.19
N PHE A 110 11.69 6.42 2.86
CA PHE A 110 10.44 7.17 2.93
C PHE A 110 10.60 8.48 3.71
N ILE A 111 11.29 8.46 4.86
CA ILE A 111 11.58 9.67 5.63
C ILE A 111 12.39 10.65 4.78
N GLU A 112 13.46 10.19 4.12
CA GLU A 112 14.32 11.05 3.31
C GLU A 112 13.57 11.66 2.13
N ILE A 113 12.75 10.87 1.42
CA ILE A 113 11.93 11.37 0.30
C ILE A 113 10.91 12.39 0.79
N CYS A 114 10.21 12.13 1.90
CA CYS A 114 9.23 13.08 2.45
C CYS A 114 9.89 14.42 2.79
N GLN A 115 11.02 14.38 3.49
CA GLN A 115 11.76 15.57 3.88
C GLN A 115 12.31 16.35 2.69
N LYS A 116 12.71 15.68 1.62
CA LYS A 116 13.17 16.32 0.38
C LYS A 116 12.02 16.97 -0.38
N LEU A 117 10.92 16.24 -0.57
CA LEU A 117 9.77 16.71 -1.33
C LEU A 117 9.07 17.89 -0.64
N LEU A 118 8.91 17.87 0.69
CA LEU A 118 8.29 18.97 1.45
C LEU A 118 9.12 20.26 1.46
N LYS A 119 10.40 20.20 1.07
CA LYS A 119 11.25 21.40 0.93
C LYS A 119 11.14 22.05 -0.45
N ILE A 120 10.50 21.38 -1.42
CA ILE A 120 10.31 21.91 -2.77
C ILE A 120 9.18 22.95 -2.71
N GLU A 121 9.44 24.12 -3.28
CA GLU A 121 8.44 25.18 -3.37
C GLU A 121 7.20 24.70 -4.14
N GLY A 122 6.01 24.93 -3.58
CA GLY A 122 4.74 24.50 -4.15
C GLY A 122 4.25 23.11 -3.71
N VAL A 123 5.03 22.33 -2.96
CA VAL A 123 4.56 21.07 -2.38
C VAL A 123 3.90 21.33 -1.03
N GLU A 124 2.56 21.32 -1.00
CA GLU A 124 1.79 21.53 0.24
C GLU A 124 1.75 20.29 1.15
N TYR A 125 1.66 19.10 0.55
CA TYR A 125 1.50 17.85 1.28
C TYR A 125 1.95 16.64 0.45
N ILE A 126 2.15 15.52 1.14
CA ILE A 126 2.51 14.24 0.55
C ILE A 126 1.49 13.18 0.92
N LEU A 127 1.11 12.38 -0.09
CA LEU A 127 0.27 11.20 0.05
C LEU A 127 1.14 9.95 -0.06
N SER A 128 1.30 9.23 1.05
CA SER A 128 2.23 8.10 1.12
C SER A 128 1.81 6.91 0.25
N ASP A 129 0.50 6.77 -0.03
CA ASP A 129 -0.06 5.78 -0.96
C ASP A 129 0.51 5.88 -2.38
N LYS A 130 1.13 7.01 -2.75
CA LYS A 130 1.74 7.18 -4.08
C LYS A 130 3.12 6.52 -4.23
N PHE A 131 3.67 5.95 -3.16
CA PHE A 131 4.98 5.29 -3.17
C PHE A 131 4.90 3.76 -3.13
N ASN A 132 3.72 3.18 -3.38
CA ASN A 132 3.54 1.73 -3.47
C ASN A 132 3.43 1.26 -4.93
N GLN A 133 3.42 -0.07 -5.12
CA GLN A 133 3.29 -0.70 -6.43
C GLN A 133 1.84 -1.10 -6.75
N ASP A 134 0.88 -0.76 -5.89
CA ASP A 134 -0.54 -1.11 -6.02
C ASP A 134 -1.11 -0.73 -7.40
N PRO A 135 -0.81 0.45 -8.00
CA PRO A 135 -1.30 0.77 -9.34
C PRO A 135 -0.81 -0.20 -10.42
N ILE A 136 0.42 -0.70 -10.30
CA ILE A 136 1.00 -1.67 -11.23
C ILE A 136 0.38 -3.05 -10.99
N GLU A 137 0.14 -3.43 -9.74
CA GLU A 137 -0.57 -4.66 -9.41
C GLU A 137 -2.02 -4.63 -9.92
N GLU A 138 -2.70 -3.48 -9.83
CA GLU A 138 -4.04 -3.27 -10.37
C GLU A 138 -4.05 -3.47 -11.88
N PHE A 139 -3.05 -2.88 -12.57
CA PHE A 139 -2.86 -3.07 -14.00
C PHE A 139 -2.69 -4.55 -14.36
N PHE A 140 -1.85 -5.29 -13.64
CA PHE A 140 -1.72 -6.73 -13.86
C PHE A 140 -3.00 -7.50 -13.51
N GLY A 141 -3.77 -7.04 -12.52
CA GLY A 141 -5.10 -7.56 -12.23
C GLY A 141 -6.06 -7.41 -13.41
N LYS A 142 -6.06 -6.24 -14.07
CA LYS A 142 -6.82 -5.96 -15.30
C LYS A 142 -6.35 -6.81 -16.48
N GLN A 143 -5.04 -7.07 -16.57
CA GLN A 143 -4.48 -7.96 -17.60
C GLN A 143 -4.96 -9.41 -17.45
N ARG A 144 -5.02 -9.91 -16.22
CA ARG A 144 -5.50 -11.28 -15.94
C ARG A 144 -7.02 -11.39 -16.09
N SER A 145 -7.78 -10.41 -15.60
CA SER A 145 -9.24 -10.42 -15.69
C SER A 145 -9.75 -10.31 -17.14
N ALA A 146 -8.94 -9.75 -18.04
CA ALA A 146 -9.28 -9.59 -19.45
C ALA A 146 -9.60 -10.89 -20.18
N GLY A 147 -9.01 -12.02 -19.75
CA GLY A 147 -9.23 -13.35 -20.32
C GLY A 147 -10.34 -14.17 -19.65
N GLY A 148 -11.08 -13.59 -18.69
CA GLY A 148 -12.12 -14.31 -17.94
C GLY A 148 -11.52 -15.38 -17.03
N HIS A 149 -11.63 -16.65 -17.44
CA HIS A 149 -11.05 -17.80 -16.71
C HIS A 149 -9.62 -18.13 -17.14
N HIS A 150 -9.08 -17.39 -18.12
CA HIS A 150 -7.72 -17.58 -18.62
C HIS A 150 -6.75 -16.61 -17.91
N ASP A 151 -6.38 -16.95 -16.67
CA ASP A 151 -5.59 -16.09 -15.78
C ASP A 151 -4.12 -15.90 -16.23
N ILE A 152 -3.61 -16.77 -17.10
CA ILE A 152 -2.22 -16.75 -17.58
C ILE A 152 -2.24 -16.48 -19.09
N PRO A 153 -2.20 -15.21 -19.52
CA PRO A 153 -2.22 -14.87 -20.94
C PRO A 153 -0.91 -15.23 -21.62
N SER A 154 -0.98 -15.59 -22.90
CA SER A 154 0.18 -15.64 -23.80
C SER A 154 0.73 -14.23 -24.07
N LEU A 155 1.95 -14.14 -24.62
CA LEU A 155 2.53 -12.85 -24.99
C LEU A 155 1.66 -12.07 -25.99
N GLU A 156 1.07 -12.77 -26.96
CA GLU A 156 0.16 -12.17 -27.94
C GLU A 156 -1.11 -11.66 -27.28
N GLN A 157 -1.71 -12.44 -26.38
CA GLN A 157 -2.90 -12.04 -25.64
C GLN A 157 -2.61 -10.86 -24.72
N PHE A 158 -1.46 -10.85 -24.05
CA PHE A 158 -1.01 -9.72 -23.24
C PHE A 158 -0.88 -8.46 -24.10
N GLY A 159 -0.31 -8.55 -25.30
CA GLY A 159 -0.23 -7.42 -26.24
C GLY A 159 -1.61 -6.87 -26.63
N HIS A 160 -2.56 -7.76 -26.95
CA HIS A 160 -3.92 -7.35 -27.27
C HIS A 160 -4.64 -6.72 -26.05
N HIS A 161 -4.51 -7.32 -24.87
CA HIS A 161 -5.08 -6.80 -23.63
C HIS A 161 -4.46 -5.45 -23.24
N PHE A 162 -3.15 -5.29 -23.41
CA PHE A 162 -2.44 -4.03 -23.21
C PHE A 162 -3.03 -2.93 -24.07
N MET A 163 -3.10 -3.14 -25.39
CA MET A 163 -3.67 -2.14 -26.31
C MET A 163 -5.10 -1.82 -25.94
N ARG A 164 -5.92 -2.84 -25.64
CA ARG A 164 -7.30 -2.63 -25.18
C ARG A 164 -7.38 -1.79 -23.91
N ASN A 165 -6.53 -2.06 -22.92
CA ASN A 165 -6.53 -1.32 -21.65
C ASN A 165 -6.02 0.13 -21.83
N VAL A 166 -5.06 0.37 -22.72
CA VAL A 166 -4.60 1.73 -23.06
C VAL A 166 -5.71 2.51 -23.78
N PHE A 167 -6.40 1.91 -24.75
CA PHE A 167 -7.46 2.59 -25.50
C PHE A 167 -8.77 2.73 -24.71
N ALA A 168 -9.12 1.74 -23.89
CA ALA A 168 -10.30 1.80 -23.04
C ALA A 168 -10.10 2.73 -21.82
N GLY A 169 -8.85 3.04 -21.46
CA GLY A 169 -8.51 3.84 -20.29
C GLY A 169 -9.11 3.22 -19.01
N ASN A 170 -9.68 4.07 -18.15
CA ASN A 170 -10.31 3.64 -16.88
C ASN A 170 -11.58 2.81 -17.05
N ARG A 171 -12.10 2.62 -18.28
CA ARG A 171 -13.30 1.79 -18.53
C ARG A 171 -13.01 0.29 -18.48
N ALA A 172 -11.73 -0.11 -18.41
CA ALA A 172 -11.34 -1.50 -18.22
C ALA A 172 -11.65 -1.93 -16.77
N ALA A 173 -12.67 -2.75 -16.60
CA ALA A 173 -13.13 -3.21 -15.29
C ALA A 173 -11.98 -3.85 -14.47
N SER A 174 -11.71 -3.28 -13.29
CA SER A 174 -10.77 -3.86 -12.32
C SER A 174 -11.27 -5.24 -11.84
N SER A 175 -10.34 -6.12 -11.49
CA SER A 175 -10.69 -7.44 -10.96
C SER A 175 -11.49 -7.32 -9.67
N LYS A 176 -12.70 -7.89 -9.62
CA LYS A 176 -13.55 -7.94 -8.41
C LYS A 176 -12.92 -8.71 -7.24
N ARG A 177 -11.84 -9.47 -7.48
CA ARG A 177 -11.13 -10.30 -6.49
C ARG A 177 -9.70 -9.80 -6.21
N GLY A 178 -9.33 -8.62 -6.68
CA GLY A 178 -8.00 -8.05 -6.42
C GLY A 178 -7.86 -7.55 -4.98
N ASN A 179 -6.64 -7.59 -4.44
CA ASN A 179 -6.32 -6.96 -3.15
C ASN A 179 -6.21 -5.43 -3.24
N VAL A 180 -6.28 -4.86 -4.43
CA VAL A 180 -6.18 -3.41 -4.67
C VAL A 180 -7.55 -2.76 -4.51
N ARG A 181 -7.59 -1.58 -3.88
CA ARG A 181 -8.82 -0.80 -3.76
C ARG A 181 -9.32 -0.39 -5.15
N PRO A 182 -10.61 -0.55 -5.46
CA PRO A 182 -11.17 0.02 -6.68
C PRO A 182 -10.93 1.53 -6.69
N GLN A 183 -10.31 2.06 -7.74
CA GLN A 183 -10.37 3.51 -7.98
C GLN A 183 -11.85 3.89 -8.17
N ALA A 184 -12.26 5.01 -7.59
CA ALA A 184 -13.57 5.58 -7.92
C ALA A 184 -13.56 5.88 -9.42
N ASP A 185 -14.60 5.43 -10.13
CA ASP A 185 -14.79 5.80 -11.53
C ASP A 185 -14.71 7.32 -11.61
N VAL A 186 -13.73 7.80 -12.37
CA VAL A 186 -13.68 9.22 -12.70
C VAL A 186 -14.81 9.42 -13.69
N ASP A 187 -15.91 10.03 -13.25
CA ASP A 187 -16.93 10.57 -14.15
C ASP A 187 -16.25 11.65 -14.99
N VAL A 188 -15.65 11.23 -16.09
CA VAL A 188 -15.29 12.12 -17.19
C VAL A 188 -16.61 12.38 -17.88
N ASP A 189 -17.10 13.62 -17.79
CA ASP A 189 -18.13 14.14 -18.70
C ASP A 189 -17.60 13.95 -20.12
N THR A 190 -17.89 12.79 -20.72
CA THR A 190 -17.82 12.64 -22.16
C THR A 190 -19.03 13.36 -22.69
N GLU A 191 -18.86 14.63 -23.07
CA GLU A 191 -19.73 15.22 -24.08
C GLU A 191 -19.85 14.21 -25.23
N GLU A 192 -21.08 13.93 -25.65
CA GLU A 192 -21.43 12.92 -26.66
C GLU A 192 -20.95 13.32 -28.08
N GLU A 193 -19.78 13.94 -28.20
CA GLU A 193 -19.20 14.26 -29.49
C GLU A 193 -18.63 12.98 -30.12
N ILE A 194 -19.36 12.49 -31.12
CA ILE A 194 -18.97 11.36 -31.95
C ILE A 194 -17.65 11.71 -32.64
N LEU A 195 -16.60 10.95 -32.32
CA LEU A 195 -15.30 11.07 -32.99
C LEU A 195 -15.46 11.02 -34.52
N PRO A 196 -14.84 11.95 -35.28
CA PRO A 196 -15.01 12.02 -36.72
C PRO A 196 -14.57 10.72 -37.40
N LYS A 197 -15.45 10.16 -38.23
CA LYS A 197 -15.17 8.92 -38.97
C LYS A 197 -14.03 9.16 -39.96
N ARG A 198 -13.00 8.30 -39.90
CA ARG A 198 -11.87 8.31 -40.83
C ARG A 198 -12.38 8.15 -42.28
N PRO A 199 -12.01 9.06 -43.22
CA PRO A 199 -12.43 8.93 -44.61
C PRO A 199 -11.90 7.64 -45.23
N ARG A 200 -12.75 6.90 -45.95
CA ARG A 200 -12.32 5.72 -46.70
C ARG A 200 -11.58 6.16 -47.97
N PRO A 201 -10.44 5.56 -48.32
CA PRO A 201 -9.77 5.87 -49.58
C PRO A 201 -10.65 5.45 -50.76
N SER A 202 -10.82 6.34 -51.74
CA SER A 202 -11.52 6.06 -52.99
C SER A 202 -10.78 4.95 -53.75
N LYS A 203 -11.49 3.88 -54.12
CA LYS A 203 -10.96 2.87 -55.04
C LYS A 203 -10.68 3.55 -56.39
N LYS A 204 -9.44 3.45 -56.87
CA LYS A 204 -9.09 3.72 -58.27
C LYS A 204 -9.59 2.58 -59.15
#